data_AF-A0A386PRQ4-F1
#
_entry.id   AF-A0A386PRQ4-F1
#
_cell.length_a   1.000
_cell.length_b   1.000
_cell.length_c   1.000
_cell.angle_alpha   90.00
_cell.angle_beta   90.00
_cell.angle_gamma   90.00
#
_symmetry.space_group_name_H-M   'P 1'
#
loop_
_entity.id
_entity.type
_entity.pdbx_description
1 polymer ?
#
loop_
_entity_poly.entity_id
_entity_poly.type
_entity_poly.pdbx_seq_one_letter_code
_entity_poly.pdbx_strand_id
1 'polypeptide(L)'
;MNKLIVNFQKNINSIAMFVYLITVILITLLFNNPLILIGLSISLFIMLVVTRREKIKVSLKFASIIFLVTVIFNLILNQRGTNVLLEVPWLKITTESLINAAVLGLSFVNLLWAFSLYDALIRIKTIFELLANVFKSIAIIFILTVKFIPQIIKIYTETKNISKFRVKQVYNDKFLKKVKQTIDLNEIVLNKAIASFMNVSDTLILKGYDQRQSKLGKTEFKRGTG
;
A
#
# COMPACT_ATOMS: atom_id res chain seq x y z
N MET A 1 1.20 9.08 -18.48
CA MET A 1 1.81 7.77 -18.17
C MET A 1 2.62 7.34 -19.39
N ASN A 2 3.93 7.16 -19.25
CA ASN A 2 4.82 6.95 -20.40
C ASN A 2 4.45 5.65 -21.14
N LYS A 3 4.33 5.67 -22.48
CA LYS A 3 3.90 4.49 -23.27
C LYS A 3 4.76 3.24 -23.00
N LEU A 4 6.04 3.45 -22.69
CA LEU A 4 7.00 2.41 -22.31
C LEU A 4 6.57 1.62 -21.06
N ILE A 5 6.01 2.28 -20.04
CA ILE A 5 5.63 1.64 -18.78
C ILE A 5 4.39 0.77 -18.98
N VAL A 6 3.43 1.26 -19.75
CA VAL A 6 2.21 0.50 -20.06
C VAL A 6 2.56 -0.78 -20.81
N ASN A 7 3.52 -0.70 -21.74
CA ASN A 7 3.98 -1.88 -22.48
C ASN A 7 4.79 -2.84 -21.60
N PHE A 8 5.65 -2.32 -20.73
CA PHE A 8 6.42 -3.12 -19.77
C PHE A 8 5.51 -3.85 -18.77
N GLN A 9 4.52 -3.15 -18.21
CA GLN A 9 3.51 -3.73 -17.31
C GLN A 9 2.60 -4.75 -17.99
N LYS A 10 2.40 -4.65 -19.31
CA LYS A 10 1.57 -5.59 -20.07
C LYS A 10 2.34 -6.88 -20.40
N ASN A 11 3.65 -6.77 -20.62
CA ASN A 11 4.48 -7.88 -21.08
C ASN A 11 5.14 -8.69 -19.94
N ILE A 12 5.21 -8.15 -18.72
CA ILE A 12 5.86 -8.82 -17.59
C ILE A 12 4.84 -9.39 -16.62
N ASN A 13 5.12 -10.61 -16.14
CA ASN A 13 4.35 -11.22 -15.08
C ASN A 13 4.44 -10.36 -13.81
N SER A 14 3.30 -9.82 -13.44
CA SER A 14 3.04 -9.07 -12.21
C SER A 14 3.60 -9.73 -10.94
N ILE A 15 3.58 -11.06 -10.88
CA ILE A 15 4.12 -11.85 -9.75
C ILE A 15 5.65 -11.71 -9.68
N ALA A 16 6.34 -11.78 -10.81
CA ALA A 16 7.79 -11.68 -10.87
C ALA A 16 8.26 -10.29 -10.39
N MET A 17 7.54 -9.23 -10.75
CA MET A 17 7.82 -7.87 -10.26
C MET A 17 7.61 -7.74 -8.74
N PHE A 18 6.59 -8.39 -8.20
CA PHE A 18 6.33 -8.40 -6.76
C PHE A 18 7.44 -9.13 -5.99
N VAL A 19 7.86 -10.31 -6.46
CA VAL A 19 8.97 -11.08 -5.88
C VAL A 19 10.28 -10.31 -5.96
N TYR A 20 10.55 -9.66 -7.11
CA TYR A 20 11.73 -8.81 -7.27
C TYR A 20 11.75 -7.68 -6.23
N LEU A 21 10.64 -6.95 -6.07
CA LEU A 21 10.56 -5.85 -5.09
C LEU A 21 10.72 -6.33 -3.65
N ILE A 22 10.12 -7.46 -3.28
CA ILE A 22 10.33 -8.08 -1.96
C ILE A 22 11.81 -8.42 -1.76
N THR A 23 12.44 -9.00 -2.77
CA THR A 23 13.86 -9.37 -2.71
C THR A 23 14.74 -8.15 -2.50
N VAL A 24 14.48 -7.05 -3.22
CA VAL A 24 15.21 -5.78 -3.02
C VAL A 24 15.03 -5.23 -1.61
N ILE A 25 13.80 -5.28 -1.07
CA ILE A 25 13.52 -4.83 0.30
C ILE A 25 14.28 -5.69 1.31
N LEU A 26 14.26 -7.02 1.15
CA LEU A 26 15.00 -7.95 2.02
C LEU A 26 16.50 -7.71 1.95
N ILE A 27 17.08 -7.54 0.76
CA ILE A 27 18.51 -7.27 0.62
C ILE A 27 18.87 -5.94 1.31
N THR A 28 18.03 -4.92 1.17
CA THR A 28 18.24 -3.60 1.80
C THR A 28 18.22 -3.68 3.34
N LEU A 29 17.44 -4.61 3.91
CA LEU A 29 17.30 -4.79 5.36
C LEU A 29 18.35 -5.74 5.95
N LEU A 30 18.73 -6.80 5.24
CA LEU A 30 19.65 -7.81 5.76
C LEU A 30 21.12 -7.44 5.56
N PHE A 31 21.46 -6.67 4.52
CA PHE A 31 22.86 -6.38 4.19
C PHE A 31 23.25 -4.95 4.59
N ASN A 32 24.24 -4.85 5.48
CA ASN A 32 24.87 -3.59 5.88
C ASN A 32 26.16 -3.28 5.11
N ASN A 33 26.47 -4.05 4.06
CA ASN A 33 27.65 -3.84 3.23
C ASN A 33 27.48 -2.60 2.33
N PRO A 34 28.32 -1.55 2.45
CA PRO A 34 28.15 -0.30 1.70
C PRO A 34 28.12 -0.48 0.18
N LEU A 35 28.93 -1.41 -0.34
CA LEU A 35 29.03 -1.69 -1.79
C LEU A 35 27.71 -2.23 -2.36
N ILE A 36 27.04 -3.13 -1.64
CA ILE A 36 25.77 -3.74 -2.06
C ILE A 36 24.69 -2.66 -2.08
N LEU A 37 24.65 -1.82 -1.06
CA LEU A 37 23.67 -0.75 -0.95
C LEU A 37 23.82 0.31 -2.04
N ILE A 38 25.04 0.69 -2.39
CA ILE A 38 25.31 1.63 -3.50
C ILE A 38 24.87 1.01 -4.84
N GLY A 39 25.21 -0.26 -5.09
CA GLY A 39 24.78 -0.97 -6.29
C GLY A 39 23.25 -1.02 -6.43
N LEU A 40 22.56 -1.31 -5.32
CA LEU A 40 21.10 -1.26 -5.24
C LEU A 40 20.56 0.15 -5.50
N SER A 41 21.15 1.19 -4.90
CA SER A 41 20.74 2.58 -5.12
C SER A 41 20.83 2.96 -6.59
N ILE A 42 21.91 2.60 -7.27
CA ILE A 42 22.09 2.91 -8.70
C ILE A 42 21.02 2.18 -9.54
N SER A 43 20.80 0.89 -9.28
CA SER A 43 19.78 0.09 -9.99
C SER A 43 18.38 0.68 -9.80
N LEU A 44 18.02 1.02 -8.57
CA LEU A 44 16.73 1.62 -8.23
C LEU A 44 16.57 3.02 -8.83
N PHE A 45 17.64 3.82 -8.83
CA PHE A 45 17.62 5.14 -9.43
C PHE A 45 17.37 5.07 -10.94
N ILE A 46 18.04 4.16 -11.65
CA ILE A 46 17.81 3.93 -13.09
C ILE A 46 16.34 3.54 -13.33
N MET A 47 15.81 2.59 -12.56
CA MET A 47 14.41 2.17 -12.68
C MET A 47 13.42 3.30 -12.39
N LEU A 48 13.71 4.15 -11.40
CA LEU A 48 12.89 5.30 -11.06
C LEU A 48 12.89 6.34 -12.19
N VAL A 49 14.05 6.58 -12.81
CA VAL A 49 14.18 7.48 -13.96
C VAL A 49 13.39 6.95 -15.15
N VAL A 50 13.43 5.65 -15.43
CA VAL A 50 12.65 5.05 -16.52
C VAL A 50 11.15 5.13 -16.24
N THR A 51 10.72 4.93 -14.99
CA THR A 51 9.31 4.79 -14.61
C THR A 51 8.61 6.12 -14.32
N ARG A 52 9.28 7.12 -13.74
CA ARG A 52 8.63 8.36 -13.27
C ARG A 52 9.45 9.61 -13.55
N ARG A 53 9.83 9.84 -14.81
CA ARG A 53 10.63 11.02 -15.25
C ARG A 53 10.15 12.35 -14.67
N GLU A 54 8.85 12.59 -14.68
CA GLU A 54 8.25 13.86 -14.21
C GLU A 54 8.32 14.03 -12.69
N LYS A 55 8.40 12.94 -11.92
CA LYS A 55 8.41 12.97 -10.44
C LYS A 55 9.80 12.75 -9.83
N ILE A 56 10.86 12.58 -10.64
CA ILE A 56 12.23 12.33 -10.12
C ILE A 56 12.65 13.44 -9.16
N LYS A 57 12.43 14.71 -9.49
CA LYS A 57 12.84 15.85 -8.64
C LYS A 57 12.20 15.78 -7.25
N VAL A 58 10.92 15.40 -7.19
CA VAL A 58 10.19 15.24 -5.94
C VAL A 58 10.73 14.04 -5.17
N SER A 59 10.86 12.88 -5.81
CA SER A 59 11.42 11.67 -5.18
C SER A 59 12.84 11.86 -4.66
N LEU A 60 13.69 12.61 -5.36
CA LEU A 60 15.06 12.90 -4.95
C LEU A 60 15.09 13.88 -3.77
N LYS A 61 14.23 14.91 -3.76
CA LYS A 61 14.08 15.82 -2.62
C LYS A 61 13.63 15.08 -1.37
N PHE A 62 12.62 14.21 -1.49
CA PHE A 62 12.15 13.39 -0.37
C PHE A 62 13.22 12.41 0.11
N ALA A 63 13.94 11.75 -0.80
CA ALA A 63 15.05 10.86 -0.45
C ALA A 63 16.16 11.60 0.31
N SER A 64 16.53 12.80 -0.13
CA SER A 64 17.56 13.62 0.53
C SER A 64 17.14 14.05 1.95
N ILE A 65 15.87 14.45 2.14
CA ILE A 65 15.35 14.80 3.46
C ILE A 65 15.43 13.59 4.40
N ILE A 66 14.99 12.42 3.95
CA ILE A 66 15.00 11.20 4.77
C ILE A 66 16.42 10.74 5.07
N PHE A 67 17.33 10.83 4.10
CA PHE A 67 18.74 10.53 4.32
C PHE A 67 19.31 11.43 5.43
N LEU A 68 19.10 12.75 5.32
CA LEU A 68 19.61 13.71 6.30
C LEU A 68 19.05 13.46 7.70
N VAL A 69 17.73 13.27 7.80
CA VAL A 69 17.06 12.97 9.08
C VAL A 69 17.60 11.68 9.68
N THR A 70 17.72 10.62 8.87
CA THR A 70 18.22 9.31 9.35
C THR A 70 19.65 9.40 9.84
N VAL A 71 20.52 10.10 9.11
CA VAL A 71 21.92 10.31 9.51
C VAL A 71 22.00 11.07 10.83
N ILE A 72 21.26 12.19 10.97
CA ILE A 72 21.24 12.98 12.20
C ILE A 72 20.75 12.14 13.38
N PHE A 73 19.62 11.44 13.22
CA PHE A 73 19.08 10.56 14.25
C PHE A 73 20.08 9.47 14.62
N ASN A 74 20.73 8.84 13.64
CA ASN A 74 21.68 7.78 13.93
C ASN A 74 22.94 8.28 14.63
N LEU A 75 23.46 9.45 14.26
CA LEU A 75 24.60 10.08 14.93
C LEU A 75 24.29 10.44 16.39
N ILE A 76 23.07 10.92 16.68
CA ILE A 76 22.65 11.25 18.05
C ILE A 76 22.53 9.98 18.90
N LEU A 77 21.91 8.92 18.34
CA LEU A 77 21.62 7.68 19.06
C LEU A 77 22.83 6.76 19.19
N ASN A 78 23.68 6.69 18.18
CA ASN A 78 24.82 5.79 18.12
C ASN A 78 26.12 6.56 18.31
N GLN A 79 26.54 6.74 19.57
CA GLN A 79 27.79 7.43 19.91
C GLN A 79 28.95 6.45 20.17
N ARG A 80 28.87 5.24 19.59
CA ARG A 80 29.82 4.16 19.84
C ARG A 80 30.94 4.20 18.79
N GLY A 81 32.18 4.21 19.24
CA GLY A 81 33.37 4.14 18.39
C GLY A 81 34.62 4.55 19.14
N THR A 82 35.75 3.96 18.77
CA THR A 82 37.05 4.21 19.39
C THR A 82 37.72 5.44 18.79
N ASN A 83 37.45 5.75 17.52
CA ASN A 83 38.04 6.89 16.81
C ASN A 83 37.09 8.08 16.78
N VAL A 84 37.36 9.06 17.65
CA VAL A 84 36.57 10.28 17.83
C VAL A 84 37.03 11.34 16.84
N LEU A 85 36.13 11.87 15.99
CA LEU A 85 36.46 13.03 15.16
C LEU A 85 36.05 14.35 15.82
N LEU A 86 34.92 14.36 16.52
CA LEU A 86 34.34 15.58 17.07
C LEU A 86 33.59 15.24 18.36
N GLU A 87 33.97 15.91 19.45
CA GLU A 87 33.38 15.73 20.76
C GLU A 87 32.77 17.05 21.22
N VAL A 88 31.45 17.04 21.35
CA VAL A 88 30.61 18.13 21.86
C VAL A 88 30.08 17.66 23.22
N PRO A 89 29.81 18.53 24.21
CA PRO A 89 29.42 18.10 25.56
C PRO A 89 28.22 17.15 25.64
N TRP A 90 27.39 17.09 24.58
CA TRP A 90 26.19 16.27 24.48
C TRP A 90 26.26 15.25 23.32
N LEU A 91 27.33 15.25 22.52
CA LEU A 91 27.43 14.44 21.30
C LEU A 91 28.87 14.03 20.98
N LYS A 92 29.10 12.73 20.84
CA LYS A 92 30.38 12.18 20.37
C LYS A 92 30.22 11.61 18.96
N ILE A 93 30.85 12.26 17.98
CA ILE A 93 30.84 11.84 16.59
C ILE A 93 32.11 11.01 16.33
N THR A 94 31.91 9.71 16.10
CA THR A 94 32.98 8.75 15.78
C THR A 94 32.96 8.36 14.31
N THR A 95 34.08 7.87 13.78
CA THR A 95 34.17 7.41 12.38
C THR A 95 33.17 6.27 12.10
N GLU A 96 33.03 5.38 13.06
CA GLU A 96 32.19 4.18 13.01
C GLU A 96 30.71 4.58 13.02
N SER A 97 30.35 5.58 13.84
CA SER A 97 29.00 6.15 13.86
C SER A 97 28.65 6.82 12.54
N LEU A 98 29.58 7.57 11.94
CA LEU A 98 29.35 8.22 10.64
C LEU A 98 29.13 7.21 9.51
N ILE A 99 29.95 6.15 9.44
CA ILE A 99 29.82 5.08 8.44
C ILE A 99 28.47 4.36 8.63
N ASN A 100 28.12 4.02 9.87
CA ASN A 100 26.86 3.36 10.17
C ASN A 100 25.65 4.25 9.85
N ALA A 101 25.72 5.55 10.16
CA ALA A 101 24.69 6.52 9.84
C ALA A 101 24.51 6.66 8.33
N ALA A 102 25.59 6.68 7.55
CA ALA A 102 25.55 6.73 6.10
C ALA A 102 24.95 5.44 5.50
N VAL A 103 25.34 4.26 6.00
CA VAL A 103 24.79 2.95 5.59
C VAL A 103 23.29 2.90 5.83
N LEU A 104 22.85 3.25 7.05
CA LEU A 104 21.43 3.26 7.39
C LEU A 104 20.65 4.30 6.58
N GLY A 105 21.19 5.50 6.41
CA GLY A 105 20.60 6.52 5.56
C GLY A 105 20.38 6.02 4.13
N LEU A 106 21.37 5.33 3.56
CA LEU A 106 21.27 4.77 2.21
C LEU A 106 20.23 3.64 2.14
N SER A 107 20.16 2.77 3.15
CA SER A 107 19.15 1.71 3.24
C SER A 107 17.73 2.28 3.27
N PHE A 108 17.48 3.35 4.04
CA PHE A 108 16.17 4.00 4.07
C PHE A 108 15.81 4.65 2.73
N VAL A 109 16.78 5.23 2.02
CA VAL A 109 16.57 5.77 0.66
C VAL A 109 16.20 4.65 -0.31
N ASN A 110 16.93 3.53 -0.29
CA ASN A 110 16.64 2.36 -1.13
C ASN A 110 15.24 1.81 -0.86
N LEU A 111 14.85 1.73 0.42
CA LEU A 111 13.52 1.28 0.82
C LEU A 111 12.43 2.21 0.28
N LEU A 112 12.62 3.53 0.37
CA LEU A 112 11.67 4.49 -0.19
C LEU A 112 11.53 4.36 -1.71
N TRP A 113 12.65 4.22 -2.43
CA TRP A 113 12.62 4.05 -3.88
C TRP A 113 11.97 2.73 -4.30
N ALA A 114 12.21 1.64 -3.56
CA ALA A 114 11.52 0.37 -3.76
C ALA A 114 10.00 0.53 -3.61
N PHE A 115 9.53 1.23 -2.56
CA PHE A 115 8.10 1.52 -2.38
C PHE A 115 7.54 2.44 -3.48
N SER A 116 8.30 3.43 -3.93
CA SER A 116 7.88 4.30 -5.04
C SER A 116 7.77 3.53 -6.36
N LEU A 117 8.63 2.53 -6.58
CA LEU A 117 8.56 1.64 -7.75
C LEU A 117 7.40 0.66 -7.63
N TYR A 118 7.13 0.15 -6.42
CA TYR A 118 5.95 -0.66 -6.12
C TYR A 118 4.65 0.05 -6.53
N ASP A 119 4.45 1.28 -6.05
CA ASP A 119 3.28 2.12 -6.38
C ASP A 119 3.14 2.38 -7.89
N ALA A 120 4.26 2.50 -8.60
CA ALA A 120 4.24 2.77 -10.03
C ALA A 120 4.02 1.52 -10.89
N LEU A 121 4.55 0.37 -10.47
CA LEU A 121 4.64 -0.84 -11.29
C LEU A 121 3.51 -1.83 -11.00
N ILE A 122 3.05 -1.92 -9.75
CA ILE A 122 2.02 -2.88 -9.36
C ILE A 122 0.64 -2.23 -9.39
N ARG A 123 -0.25 -2.80 -10.19
CA ARG A 123 -1.65 -2.39 -10.21
C ARG A 123 -2.38 -3.05 -9.04
N ILE A 124 -3.33 -2.33 -8.47
CA ILE A 124 -4.26 -2.85 -7.45
C ILE A 124 -4.83 -4.22 -7.90
N LYS A 125 -5.29 -4.33 -9.16
CA LYS A 125 -5.85 -5.58 -9.74
C LYS A 125 -4.93 -6.81 -9.64
N THR A 126 -3.63 -6.61 -9.84
CA THR A 126 -2.61 -7.67 -9.73
C THR A 126 -2.60 -8.30 -8.34
N ILE A 127 -2.72 -7.47 -7.30
CA ILE A 127 -2.73 -7.93 -5.91
C ILE A 127 -3.97 -8.80 -5.65
N PHE A 128 -5.12 -8.46 -6.25
CA PHE A 128 -6.32 -9.29 -6.16
C PHE A 128 -6.16 -10.64 -6.84
N GLU A 129 -5.57 -10.67 -8.03
CA GLU A 129 -5.33 -11.93 -8.75
C GLU A 129 -4.40 -12.86 -7.95
N LEU A 130 -3.34 -12.29 -7.37
CA LEU A 130 -2.42 -12.99 -6.49
C LEU A 130 -3.10 -13.52 -5.22
N LEU A 131 -3.82 -12.66 -4.50
CA LEU A 131 -4.48 -13.04 -3.26
C LEU A 131 -5.61 -14.05 -3.52
N ALA A 132 -6.28 -13.93 -4.67
CA ALA A 132 -7.32 -14.85 -5.07
C ALA A 132 -6.80 -16.26 -5.36
N ASN A 133 -5.57 -16.36 -5.87
CA ASN A 133 -4.93 -17.65 -6.14
C ASN A 133 -4.49 -18.35 -4.84
N VAL A 134 -3.98 -17.59 -3.86
CA VAL A 134 -3.45 -18.16 -2.61
C VAL A 134 -4.57 -18.60 -1.66
N PHE A 135 -5.68 -17.85 -1.59
CA PHE A 135 -6.76 -18.12 -0.63
C PHE A 135 -8.14 -18.24 -1.31
N LYS A 136 -8.41 -19.33 -2.03
CA LYS A 136 -9.64 -19.50 -2.86
C LYS A 136 -10.98 -19.12 -2.18
N SER A 137 -11.17 -19.43 -0.90
CA SER A 137 -12.42 -19.06 -0.19
C SER A 137 -12.44 -17.60 0.32
N ILE A 138 -11.28 -17.08 0.75
CA ILE A 138 -11.14 -15.70 1.26
C ILE A 138 -11.08 -14.69 0.10
N ALA A 139 -10.66 -15.15 -1.08
CA ALA A 139 -10.58 -14.41 -2.33
C ALA A 139 -11.88 -13.67 -2.65
N ILE A 140 -13.01 -14.39 -2.59
CA ILE A 140 -14.32 -13.86 -2.96
C ILE A 140 -14.72 -12.75 -1.99
N ILE A 141 -14.54 -12.95 -0.68
CA ILE A 141 -14.81 -11.95 0.35
C ILE A 141 -13.95 -10.71 0.14
N PHE A 142 -12.66 -10.89 -0.15
CA PHE A 142 -11.72 -9.80 -0.36
C PHE A 142 -12.04 -8.98 -1.63
N ILE A 143 -12.33 -9.66 -2.74
CA ILE A 143 -12.76 -9.02 -4.00
C ILE A 143 -14.03 -8.21 -3.78
N LEU A 144 -15.03 -8.77 -3.08
CA LEU A 144 -16.27 -8.07 -2.76
C LEU A 144 -16.03 -6.85 -1.87
N THR A 145 -15.22 -7.00 -0.82
CA THR A 145 -14.87 -5.92 0.11
C THR A 145 -14.27 -4.74 -0.64
N VAL A 146 -13.31 -4.99 -1.53
CA VAL A 146 -12.66 -3.91 -2.27
C VAL A 146 -13.55 -3.33 -3.36
N LYS A 147 -14.41 -4.14 -3.99
CA LYS A 147 -15.46 -3.63 -4.89
C LYS A 147 -16.45 -2.73 -4.16
N PHE A 148 -16.69 -2.95 -2.88
CA PHE A 148 -17.60 -2.15 -2.06
C PHE A 148 -17.01 -0.81 -1.62
N ILE A 149 -15.69 -0.67 -1.49
CA ILE A 149 -15.04 0.62 -1.16
C ILE A 149 -15.50 1.78 -2.08
N PRO A 150 -15.37 1.71 -3.42
CA PRO A 150 -15.81 2.79 -4.30
C PRO A 150 -17.32 3.02 -4.25
N GLN A 151 -18.10 1.98 -3.97
CA GLN A 151 -19.55 2.09 -3.83
C GLN A 151 -19.95 2.84 -2.56
N ILE A 152 -19.31 2.57 -1.42
CA ILE A 152 -19.49 3.32 -0.18
C ILE A 152 -19.11 4.79 -0.39
N ILE A 153 -17.99 5.06 -1.08
CA ILE A 153 -17.55 6.44 -1.40
C ILE A 153 -18.60 7.18 -2.23
N LYS A 154 -19.22 6.51 -3.20
CA LYS A 154 -20.30 7.07 -4.02
C LYS A 154 -21.53 7.40 -3.17
N ILE A 155 -22.01 6.46 -2.36
CA ILE A 155 -23.15 6.63 -1.45
C ILE A 155 -22.89 7.78 -0.46
N TYR A 156 -21.68 7.85 0.09
CA TYR A 156 -21.26 8.91 0.99
C TYR A 156 -21.29 10.28 0.31
N THR A 157 -20.74 10.39 -0.90
CA THR A 157 -20.68 11.66 -1.64
C THR A 157 -22.07 12.15 -2.03
N GLU A 158 -22.94 11.26 -2.52
CA GLU A 158 -24.33 11.58 -2.84
C GLU A 158 -25.11 12.01 -1.59
N THR A 159 -25.00 11.26 -0.49
CA THR A 159 -25.69 11.56 0.76
C THR A 159 -25.19 12.86 1.39
N LYS A 160 -23.88 13.12 1.35
CA LYS A 160 -23.28 14.38 1.76
C LYS A 160 -23.81 15.56 0.94
N ASN A 161 -23.94 15.41 -0.38
CA ASN A 161 -24.48 16.47 -1.23
C ASN A 161 -25.95 16.76 -0.92
N ILE A 162 -26.79 15.72 -0.74
CA ILE A 162 -28.19 15.88 -0.34
C ILE A 162 -28.32 16.54 1.03
N SER A 163 -27.47 16.14 1.99
CA SER A 163 -27.52 16.66 3.35
C SER A 163 -27.19 18.14 3.45
N LYS A 164 -26.32 18.68 2.57
CA LYS A 164 -26.02 20.11 2.52
C LYS A 164 -27.27 20.97 2.29
N PHE A 165 -28.25 20.44 1.56
CA PHE A 165 -29.54 21.12 1.32
C PHE A 165 -30.53 20.98 2.49
N ARG A 166 -30.35 19.99 3.38
CA ARG A 166 -31.22 19.76 4.55
C ARG A 166 -30.80 20.52 5.81
N VAL A 167 -29.55 20.99 5.93
CA VAL A 167 -29.07 21.60 7.18
C VAL A 167 -29.55 23.04 7.32
N LYS A 168 -30.75 23.18 7.88
CA LYS A 168 -31.31 24.44 8.41
C LYS A 168 -31.60 24.26 9.90
N GLN A 169 -30.57 24.00 10.72
CA GLN A 169 -30.71 23.98 12.18
C GLN A 169 -29.65 24.87 12.84
N VAL A 170 -30.13 25.79 13.68
CA VAL A 170 -29.38 26.74 14.49
C VAL A 170 -29.11 26.07 15.83
N TYR A 171 -27.92 25.50 15.99
CA TYR A 171 -27.40 25.08 17.30
C TYR A 171 -26.35 26.09 17.74
N ASN A 172 -26.34 26.41 19.03
CA ASN A 172 -25.52 27.46 19.63
C ASN A 172 -24.01 27.12 19.60
N ASP A 173 -23.66 25.84 19.49
CA ASP A 173 -22.27 25.38 19.56
C ASP A 173 -21.79 24.67 18.27
N LYS A 174 -20.68 25.15 17.70
CA LYS A 174 -20.17 24.73 16.39
C LYS A 174 -19.61 23.30 16.40
N PHE A 175 -19.06 22.84 17.52
CA PHE A 175 -18.42 21.51 17.62
C PHE A 175 -19.46 20.40 17.76
N LEU A 176 -20.39 20.51 18.72
CA LEU A 176 -21.46 19.52 18.93
C LEU A 176 -22.34 19.37 17.69
N LYS A 177 -22.63 20.48 16.99
CA LYS A 177 -23.36 20.45 15.71
C LYS A 177 -22.64 19.62 14.65
N LYS A 178 -21.32 19.79 14.52
CA LYS A 178 -20.50 19.09 13.51
C LYS A 178 -20.41 17.59 13.79
N VAL A 179 -20.29 17.21 15.07
CA VAL A 179 -20.28 15.81 15.49
C VAL A 179 -21.62 15.15 15.20
N LYS A 180 -22.73 15.75 15.65
CA LYS A 180 -24.08 15.20 15.43
C LYS A 180 -24.39 15.06 13.94
N GLN A 181 -24.09 16.09 13.15
CA GLN A 181 -24.22 16.03 11.70
C GLN A 181 -23.38 14.90 11.07
N THR A 182 -22.18 14.64 11.57
CA THR A 182 -21.35 13.54 11.04
C THR A 182 -21.92 12.17 11.39
N ILE A 183 -22.46 12.01 12.59
CA ILE A 183 -23.14 10.77 13.03
C ILE A 183 -24.36 10.51 12.16
N ASP A 184 -25.24 11.50 12.00
CA ASP A 184 -26.46 11.39 11.19
C ASP A 184 -26.14 11.02 9.73
N LEU A 185 -25.08 11.61 9.18
CA LEU A 185 -24.62 11.27 7.82
C LEU A 185 -24.13 9.83 7.72
N ASN A 186 -23.33 9.38 8.69
CA ASN A 186 -22.78 8.04 8.70
C ASN A 186 -23.88 6.99 8.86
N GLU A 187 -24.90 7.25 9.67
CA GLU A 187 -26.06 6.37 9.83
C GLU A 187 -26.78 6.15 8.50
N ILE A 188 -27.10 7.22 7.78
CA ILE A 188 -27.78 7.14 6.48
C ILE A 188 -26.91 6.38 5.46
N VAL A 189 -25.60 6.66 5.45
CA VAL A 189 -24.65 6.01 4.55
C VAL A 189 -24.53 4.52 4.86
N LEU A 190 -24.47 4.15 6.14
CA LEU A 190 -24.41 2.76 6.59
C LEU A 190 -25.66 2.00 6.18
N ASN A 191 -26.85 2.55 6.43
CA ASN A 191 -28.12 1.94 6.04
C ASN A 191 -28.21 1.72 4.53
N LYS A 192 -27.82 2.71 3.71
CA LYS A 192 -27.77 2.57 2.25
C LYS A 192 -26.73 1.56 1.77
N ALA A 193 -25.56 1.52 2.41
CA ALA A 193 -24.49 0.57 2.06
C ALA A 193 -24.92 -0.87 2.35
N ILE A 194 -25.50 -1.13 3.53
CA ILE A 194 -26.02 -2.47 3.91
C ILE A 194 -27.09 -2.93 2.94
N ALA A 195 -28.09 -2.08 2.63
CA ALA A 195 -29.12 -2.41 1.66
C ALA A 195 -28.51 -2.78 0.29
N SER A 196 -27.48 -2.04 -0.13
CA SER A 196 -26.79 -2.34 -1.36
C SER A 196 -25.99 -3.65 -1.32
N PHE A 197 -25.43 -4.03 -0.16
CA PHE A 197 -24.72 -5.29 0.01
C PHE A 197 -25.67 -6.48 0.05
N MET A 198 -26.84 -6.33 0.66
CA MET A 198 -27.91 -7.34 0.64
C MET A 198 -28.36 -7.63 -0.80
N ASN A 199 -28.61 -6.59 -1.60
CA ASN A 199 -28.92 -6.77 -3.03
C ASN A 199 -27.82 -7.55 -3.78
N VAL A 200 -26.54 -7.29 -3.48
CA VAL A 200 -25.43 -8.03 -4.09
C VAL A 200 -25.40 -9.48 -3.60
N SER A 201 -25.67 -9.73 -2.31
CA SER A 201 -25.80 -11.09 -1.76
C SER A 201 -26.88 -11.89 -2.47
N ASP A 202 -28.07 -11.31 -2.64
CA ASP A 202 -29.18 -11.97 -3.34
C ASP A 202 -28.81 -12.33 -4.78
N THR A 203 -28.12 -11.43 -5.49
CA THR A 203 -27.62 -11.75 -6.85
C THR A 203 -26.55 -12.85 -6.86
N LEU A 204 -25.75 -13.00 -5.81
CA LEU A 204 -24.75 -14.06 -5.71
C LEU A 204 -25.42 -15.42 -5.43
N ILE A 205 -26.44 -15.43 -4.57
CA ILE A 205 -27.27 -16.61 -4.30
C ILE A 205 -27.94 -17.08 -5.59
N LEU A 206 -28.57 -16.17 -6.35
CA LEU A 206 -29.19 -16.47 -7.65
C LEU A 206 -28.20 -17.01 -8.69
N LYS A 207 -26.93 -16.59 -8.62
CA LYS A 207 -25.85 -17.07 -9.51
C LYS A 207 -25.25 -18.41 -9.06
N GLY A 208 -25.74 -19.03 -7.99
CA GLY A 208 -25.30 -20.33 -7.50
C GLY A 208 -23.95 -20.30 -6.77
N TYR A 209 -23.53 -19.15 -6.24
CA TYR A 209 -22.31 -19.08 -5.41
C TYR A 209 -22.43 -19.85 -4.08
N ASP A 210 -23.65 -20.08 -3.60
CA ASP A 210 -23.96 -20.94 -2.45
C ASP A 210 -23.69 -22.44 -2.75
N GLN A 211 -23.92 -22.86 -4.00
CA GLN A 211 -23.85 -24.28 -4.41
C GLN A 211 -22.44 -24.77 -4.80
N ARG A 212 -21.49 -23.87 -5.07
CA ARG A 212 -20.12 -24.26 -5.49
C ARG A 212 -19.29 -24.87 -4.36
N GLN A 213 -19.61 -24.61 -3.09
CA GLN A 213 -18.97 -25.31 -1.98
C GLN A 213 -19.49 -26.74 -1.80
N SER A 214 -20.71 -27.05 -2.25
CA SER A 214 -21.33 -28.37 -2.08
C SER A 214 -20.95 -29.40 -3.15
N LYS A 215 -20.53 -28.99 -4.36
CA LYS A 215 -20.27 -29.91 -5.48
C LYS A 215 -18.85 -30.49 -5.56
N LEU A 216 -17.95 -30.18 -4.62
CA LEU A 216 -16.63 -30.82 -4.53
C LEU A 216 -16.62 -32.16 -3.77
N GLY A 217 -17.78 -32.66 -3.32
CA GLY A 217 -17.86 -33.85 -2.47
C GLY A 217 -18.87 -34.93 -2.86
N LYS A 218 -19.56 -34.84 -4.01
CA LYS A 218 -20.46 -35.90 -4.47
C LYS A 218 -20.45 -36.04 -5.99
N THR A 219 -19.46 -36.79 -6.50
CA THR A 219 -19.65 -37.53 -7.74
C THR A 219 -20.51 -38.75 -7.40
N GLU A 220 -21.82 -38.63 -7.50
CA GLU A 220 -22.69 -39.80 -7.55
C GLU A 220 -22.43 -40.53 -8.87
N PHE A 221 -21.65 -41.60 -8.79
CA PHE A 221 -21.60 -42.60 -9.85
C PHE A 221 -22.98 -43.25 -9.93
N LYS A 222 -23.78 -42.85 -10.94
CA LYS A 222 -24.93 -43.64 -11.37
C LYS A 222 -24.41 -44.98 -11.89
N ARG A 223 -24.52 -46.03 -11.08
CA ARG A 223 -24.34 -47.41 -11.50
C ARG A 223 -25.55 -47.75 -12.37
N GLY A 224 -25.33 -47.88 -13.67
CA GLY A 224 -26.35 -48.41 -14.58
C GLY A 224 -26.61 -49.87 -14.25
N THR A 225 -27.83 -50.17 -13.82
CA THR A 225 -28.42 -51.50 -13.83
C THR A 225 -29.78 -51.38 -14.49
N GLY A 226 -29.94 -52.09 -15.61
CA GLY A 226 -31.10 -52.10 -16.49
C GLY A 226 -30.64 -52.43 -17.89
#